data_AF-F0IIH1-F1
#
_entry.id   AF-F0IIH1-F1
#
_cell.length_a   1.000
_cell.length_b   1.000
_cell.length_c   1.000
_cell.angle_alpha   90.00
_cell.angle_beta   90.00
_cell.angle_gamma   90.00
#
_symmetry.space_group_name_H-M   'P 1'
#
loop_
_entity.id
_entity.type
_entity.pdbx_description
1 polymer ?
#
loop_
_entity_poly.entity_id
_entity_poly.type
_entity_poly.pdbx_seq_one_letter_code
_entity_poly.pdbx_strand_id
1 'polypeptide(L)'
;MKKILYILLAGTFLLGCSNDDKLSGESGIIPDGGGDERSLNPQNDLDKYIEQNFTKPYSIDIIYRFLEREIYRAYTFAPTRYEKAVEFVNVFNYLFVEPYIKITSKQFLKEHSFNTIILIGEPAFNPTGAKLVGFASAGIKIHLLEINHTQPNNIYWLNDNILVTLYHENAHTWHQAKLYPTDYERISATDYKRDSWVNAWNLNTSNFLPAGFMTAYSSFNSDEDFVEMLARYIVYYNATLDCGCATSDETRWGKNQTNTQYHSIPDGFDYELYTEWKNKFWNYGNLYNDQSVQYESSYVWEERLKAADTKIRETETYTGKQKIEQKMAIMKKYLLEEWNINLDELRAEIRSRYPYVVGKDFEGNPVQRKDFSVLPNN
;
A
#
# COMPACT_ATOMS: atom_id res chain seq x y z
N MET A 1 -5.41 -69.42 -63.70
CA MET A 1 -6.24 -68.77 -64.75
C MET A 1 -6.39 -67.29 -64.41
N LYS A 2 -6.20 -66.43 -65.41
CA LYS A 2 -6.31 -64.95 -65.39
C LYS A 2 -7.58 -64.49 -64.63
N LYS A 3 -7.58 -63.34 -63.95
CA LYS A 3 -7.85 -62.03 -64.57
C LYS A 3 -7.27 -60.85 -63.79
N ILE A 4 -6.67 -59.97 -64.58
CA ILE A 4 -6.16 -58.62 -64.30
C ILE A 4 -7.33 -57.65 -64.13
N LEU A 5 -7.21 -56.67 -63.23
CA LEU A 5 -7.92 -55.39 -63.33
C LEU A 5 -6.95 -54.25 -62.95
N TYR A 6 -6.66 -53.39 -63.93
CA TYR A 6 -6.00 -52.09 -63.77
C TYR A 6 -7.09 -51.00 -63.80
N ILE A 7 -7.11 -50.08 -62.85
CA ILE A 7 -7.71 -48.74 -62.97
C ILE A 7 -6.84 -47.80 -62.09
N LEU A 8 -5.90 -47.05 -62.64
CA LEU A 8 -5.96 -45.77 -63.38
C LEU A 8 -5.66 -44.57 -62.45
N LEU A 9 -4.46 -44.06 -62.64
CA LEU A 9 -3.87 -42.84 -62.10
C LEU A 9 -4.61 -41.61 -62.65
N ALA A 10 -5.12 -40.76 -61.77
CA ALA A 10 -5.63 -39.43 -62.13
C ALA A 10 -4.98 -38.39 -61.21
N GLY A 11 -3.87 -37.83 -61.68
CA GLY A 11 -3.31 -36.60 -61.14
C GLY A 11 -4.19 -35.43 -61.53
N THR A 12 -4.59 -34.62 -60.55
CA THR A 12 -5.16 -33.30 -60.78
C THR A 12 -4.28 -32.27 -60.09
N PHE A 13 -3.79 -31.37 -60.94
CA PHE A 13 -3.08 -30.14 -60.63
C PHE A 13 -3.95 -29.24 -59.73
N LEU A 14 -3.39 -28.78 -58.62
CA LEU A 14 -3.87 -27.59 -57.92
C LEU A 14 -2.89 -26.45 -58.24
N LEU A 15 -3.33 -25.59 -59.15
CA LEU A 15 -2.75 -24.27 -59.38
C LEU A 15 -3.05 -23.38 -58.18
N GLY A 16 -2.04 -22.65 -57.73
CA GLY A 16 -2.09 -21.77 -56.57
C GLY A 16 -2.90 -20.49 -56.76
N CYS A 17 -3.23 -19.87 -55.63
CA CYS A 17 -3.28 -18.42 -55.52
C CYS A 17 -2.03 -17.97 -54.77
N SER A 18 -1.16 -17.24 -55.47
CA SER A 18 -0.06 -16.48 -54.89
C SER A 18 -0.62 -15.16 -54.36
N ASN A 19 -0.89 -15.08 -53.06
CA ASN A 19 -0.82 -13.81 -52.35
C ASN A 19 0.37 -13.90 -51.40
N ASP A 20 1.47 -13.24 -51.80
CA ASP A 20 2.57 -12.89 -50.93
C ASP A 20 2.10 -11.82 -49.93
N ASP A 21 1.29 -12.21 -48.96
CA ASP A 21 1.10 -11.40 -47.77
C ASP A 21 2.34 -11.61 -46.89
N LYS A 22 3.36 -10.77 -47.13
CA LYS A 22 4.47 -10.60 -46.17
C LYS A 22 3.86 -10.08 -44.87
N LEU A 23 3.64 -10.98 -43.92
CA LEU A 23 3.44 -10.62 -42.52
C LEU A 23 4.65 -9.76 -42.11
N SER A 24 4.41 -8.56 -41.57
CA SER A 24 5.48 -7.82 -40.89
C SER A 24 6.08 -8.73 -39.82
N GLY A 25 7.40 -8.74 -39.73
CA GLY A 25 8.18 -9.60 -38.82
C GLY A 25 8.01 -9.27 -37.32
N GLU A 26 6.83 -8.83 -36.89
CA GLU A 26 6.44 -8.69 -35.49
C GLU A 26 5.57 -9.88 -35.09
N SER A 27 6.14 -11.09 -35.19
CA SER A 27 5.61 -12.26 -34.52
C SER A 27 6.77 -12.95 -33.83
N GLY A 28 6.89 -12.72 -32.52
CA GLY A 28 7.98 -13.17 -31.67
C GLY A 28 7.90 -14.66 -31.32
N ILE A 29 7.86 -15.53 -32.33
CA ILE A 29 8.10 -16.95 -32.15
C ILE A 29 9.02 -17.40 -33.29
N ILE A 30 10.32 -17.55 -33.01
CA ILE A 30 11.25 -18.24 -33.93
C ILE A 30 11.91 -19.42 -33.19
N PRO A 31 12.06 -20.59 -33.85
CA PRO A 31 12.65 -21.78 -33.27
C PRO A 31 14.17 -21.67 -33.14
N ASP A 32 14.68 -22.45 -32.19
CA ASP A 32 16.08 -22.67 -31.81
C ASP A 32 17.07 -22.69 -32.99
N GLY A 33 18.11 -21.84 -32.94
CA GLY A 33 19.07 -21.70 -34.04
C GLY A 33 20.15 -20.61 -33.87
N GLY A 34 21.11 -20.86 -32.97
CA GLY A 34 22.53 -20.46 -33.03
C GLY A 34 22.96 -19.23 -33.85
N GLY A 35 22.56 -18.03 -33.44
CA GLY A 35 23.14 -16.76 -33.87
C GLY A 35 23.05 -15.73 -32.74
N ASP A 36 24.12 -14.96 -32.50
CA ASP A 36 24.29 -13.95 -31.45
C ASP A 36 23.00 -13.57 -30.71
N GLU A 37 22.81 -14.12 -29.51
CA GLU A 37 21.69 -13.83 -28.61
C GLU A 37 21.71 -12.33 -28.23
N ARG A 38 21.18 -11.47 -29.09
CA ARG A 38 20.70 -10.17 -28.65
C ARG A 38 19.56 -10.48 -27.71
N SER A 39 19.80 -10.30 -26.41
CA SER A 39 18.75 -10.35 -25.39
C SER A 39 17.54 -9.58 -25.91
N LEU A 40 16.40 -10.26 -26.03
CA LEU A 40 15.13 -9.67 -26.49
C LEU A 40 14.68 -8.50 -25.60
N ASN A 41 15.26 -8.39 -24.39
CA ASN A 41 15.09 -7.28 -23.47
C ASN A 41 16.46 -6.88 -22.89
N PRO A 42 17.24 -6.02 -23.59
CA PRO A 42 18.49 -5.53 -23.03
C PRO A 42 18.21 -4.66 -21.79
N GLN A 43 19.18 -4.67 -20.86
CA GLN A 43 19.12 -3.88 -19.63
C GLN A 43 19.11 -2.39 -19.96
N ASN A 44 18.11 -1.66 -19.46
CA ASN A 44 18.01 -0.21 -19.58
C ASN A 44 18.47 0.49 -18.29
N ASP A 45 18.32 1.81 -18.25
CA ASP A 45 18.82 2.62 -17.14
C ASP A 45 18.03 2.41 -15.85
N LEU A 46 16.71 2.17 -15.92
CA LEU A 46 15.91 1.80 -14.75
C LEU A 46 16.33 0.45 -14.18
N ASP A 47 16.58 -0.56 -15.04
CA ASP A 47 17.05 -1.88 -14.56
C ASP A 47 18.41 -1.76 -13.85
N LYS A 48 19.33 -0.95 -14.38
CA LYS A 48 20.64 -0.69 -13.73
C LYS A 48 20.48 0.05 -12.41
N TYR A 49 19.60 1.04 -12.39
CA TYR A 49 19.32 1.83 -11.19
C TYR A 49 18.71 0.95 -10.10
N ILE A 50 17.75 0.08 -10.43
CA ILE A 50 17.14 -0.85 -9.50
C ILE A 50 18.20 -1.79 -8.90
N GLU A 51 19.00 -2.41 -9.76
CA GLU A 51 20.06 -3.33 -9.35
C GLU A 51 21.06 -2.68 -8.39
N GLN A 52 21.49 -1.45 -8.69
CA GLN A 52 22.51 -0.74 -7.92
C GLN A 52 21.98 -0.17 -6.61
N ASN A 53 20.73 0.30 -6.58
CA ASN A 53 20.19 1.05 -5.45
C ASN A 53 19.26 0.24 -4.53
N PHE A 54 18.73 -0.90 -4.98
CA PHE A 54 17.84 -1.74 -4.17
C PHE A 54 18.26 -3.20 -4.14
N THR A 55 18.49 -3.84 -5.28
CA THR A 55 18.77 -5.28 -5.33
C THR A 55 20.08 -5.62 -4.61
N LYS A 56 21.18 -4.94 -4.97
CA LYS A 56 22.48 -5.18 -4.31
C LYS A 56 22.52 -4.73 -2.86
N PRO A 57 22.04 -3.53 -2.48
CA PRO A 57 22.16 -3.06 -1.10
C PRO A 57 21.19 -3.74 -0.14
N TYR A 58 19.96 -4.04 -0.59
CA TYR A 58 18.85 -4.42 0.29
C TYR A 58 18.19 -5.75 -0.10
N SER A 59 18.63 -6.41 -1.17
CA SER A 59 17.98 -7.64 -1.66
C SER A 59 16.50 -7.45 -2.01
N ILE A 60 16.13 -6.23 -2.44
CA ILE A 60 14.80 -5.89 -2.92
C ILE A 60 14.85 -5.78 -4.44
N ASP A 61 14.19 -6.70 -5.13
CA ASP A 61 14.00 -6.67 -6.57
C ASP A 61 12.68 -5.96 -6.94
N ILE A 62 12.72 -5.14 -7.98
CA ILE A 62 11.55 -4.38 -8.45
C ILE A 62 11.27 -4.75 -9.91
N ILE A 63 10.26 -5.58 -10.10
CA ILE A 63 9.88 -6.14 -11.39
C ILE A 63 8.76 -5.29 -11.98
N TYR A 64 9.09 -4.43 -12.93
CA TYR A 64 8.10 -3.60 -13.64
C TYR A 64 7.85 -4.07 -15.08
N ARG A 65 8.78 -4.83 -15.65
CA ARG A 65 8.60 -5.50 -16.93
C ARG A 65 7.63 -6.67 -16.74
N PHE A 66 6.69 -6.80 -17.65
CA PHE A 66 5.68 -7.84 -17.57
C PHE A 66 6.30 -9.24 -17.72
N LEU A 67 6.21 -10.06 -16.68
CA LEU A 67 6.69 -11.44 -16.66
C LEU A 67 5.50 -12.37 -16.43
N GLU A 68 5.16 -13.19 -17.43
CA GLU A 68 3.98 -14.07 -17.36
C GLU A 68 4.01 -15.03 -16.14
N ARG A 69 5.20 -15.48 -15.75
CA ARG A 69 5.38 -16.33 -14.57
C ARG A 69 5.09 -15.64 -13.23
N GLU A 70 5.14 -14.31 -13.22
CA GLU A 70 4.98 -13.51 -12.00
C GLU A 70 3.54 -13.04 -11.80
N ILE A 71 2.60 -13.40 -12.68
CA ILE A 71 1.21 -12.96 -12.59
C ILE A 71 0.22 -14.11 -12.43
N TYR A 72 -0.85 -13.85 -11.71
CA TYR A 72 -1.98 -14.78 -11.55
C TYR A 72 -2.89 -14.75 -12.79
N ARG A 73 -2.92 -15.83 -13.57
CA ARG A 73 -3.77 -15.95 -14.77
C ARG A 73 -5.28 -15.81 -14.51
N ALA A 74 -5.72 -15.82 -13.26
CA ALA A 74 -7.11 -15.57 -12.87
C ALA A 74 -7.54 -14.10 -13.07
N TYR A 75 -6.59 -13.18 -13.25
CA TYR A 75 -6.84 -11.76 -13.45
C TYR A 75 -6.30 -11.27 -14.79
N THR A 76 -6.89 -10.20 -15.30
CA THR A 76 -6.35 -9.46 -16.44
C THR A 76 -5.40 -8.40 -15.91
N PHE A 77 -4.15 -8.45 -16.36
CA PHE A 77 -3.13 -7.48 -15.98
C PHE A 77 -2.65 -6.72 -17.21
N ALA A 78 -2.33 -5.44 -17.03
CA ALA A 78 -1.66 -4.64 -18.05
C ALA A 78 -0.24 -4.30 -17.59
N PRO A 79 0.70 -4.15 -18.53
CA PRO A 79 2.08 -3.79 -18.22
C PRO A 79 2.17 -2.39 -17.60
N THR A 80 3.16 -2.22 -16.74
CA THR A 80 3.51 -0.93 -16.17
C THR A 80 4.26 -0.07 -17.19
N ARG A 81 3.84 1.18 -17.35
CA ARG A 81 4.53 2.18 -18.18
C ARG A 81 5.90 2.51 -17.59
N TYR A 82 6.92 2.64 -18.43
CA TYR A 82 8.31 2.86 -17.98
C TYR A 82 8.46 4.09 -17.08
N GLU A 83 7.91 5.22 -17.50
CA GLU A 83 7.91 6.49 -16.78
C GLU A 83 7.20 6.37 -15.42
N LYS A 84 6.17 5.53 -15.32
CA LYS A 84 5.45 5.29 -14.07
C LYS A 84 6.21 4.35 -13.14
N ALA A 85 6.99 3.42 -13.69
CA ALA A 85 7.94 2.65 -12.91
C ALA A 85 9.07 3.53 -12.36
N VAL A 86 9.58 4.50 -13.13
CA VAL A 86 10.55 5.50 -12.66
C VAL A 86 9.98 6.32 -11.50
N GLU A 87 8.76 6.86 -11.66
CA GLU A 87 8.06 7.59 -10.59
C GLU A 87 7.92 6.74 -9.33
N PHE A 88 7.44 5.50 -9.46
CA PHE A 88 7.31 4.57 -8.33
C PHE A 88 8.65 4.35 -7.63
N VAL A 89 9.70 4.02 -8.36
CA VAL A 89 11.01 3.67 -7.76
C VAL A 89 11.58 4.86 -6.96
N ASN A 90 11.41 6.08 -7.46
CA ASN A 90 11.86 7.27 -6.75
C ASN A 90 11.01 7.58 -5.50
N VAL A 91 9.68 7.40 -5.60
CA VAL A 91 8.76 7.51 -4.46
C VAL A 91 9.08 6.46 -3.39
N PHE A 92 9.24 5.20 -3.81
CA PHE A 92 9.60 4.07 -2.95
C PHE A 92 10.91 4.33 -2.20
N ASN A 93 11.95 4.78 -2.92
CA ASN A 93 13.20 5.13 -2.27
C ASN A 93 12.99 6.20 -1.18
N TYR A 94 12.27 7.26 -1.54
CA TYR A 94 12.16 8.45 -0.70
C TYR A 94 11.24 8.28 0.51
N LEU A 95 10.11 7.59 0.36
CA LEU A 95 9.06 7.49 1.39
C LEU A 95 9.04 6.15 2.12
N PHE A 96 9.82 5.17 1.66
CA PHE A 96 9.94 3.87 2.31
C PHE A 96 11.40 3.55 2.65
N VAL A 97 12.30 3.44 1.67
CA VAL A 97 13.68 2.94 1.91
C VAL A 97 14.49 3.88 2.79
N GLU A 98 14.61 5.15 2.41
CA GLU A 98 15.38 6.16 3.13
C GLU A 98 14.94 6.34 4.60
N PRO A 99 13.63 6.52 4.94
CA PRO A 99 13.21 6.68 6.32
C PRO A 99 13.45 5.42 7.15
N TYR A 100 13.21 4.22 6.60
CA TYR A 100 13.45 2.98 7.32
C TYR A 100 14.94 2.79 7.63
N ILE A 101 15.83 3.06 6.67
CA ILE A 101 17.29 2.99 6.90
C ILE A 101 17.73 3.97 7.99
N LYS A 102 17.16 5.18 8.02
CA LYS A 102 17.52 6.19 9.00
C LYS A 102 17.13 5.80 10.42
N ILE A 103 15.97 5.16 10.59
CA ILE A 103 15.46 4.71 11.89
C ILE A 103 16.09 3.39 12.33
N THR A 104 16.40 2.52 11.36
CA THR A 104 16.95 1.19 11.60
C THR A 104 18.37 1.10 11.04
N SER A 105 18.57 0.43 9.92
CA SER A 105 19.82 0.39 9.17
C SER A 105 19.60 -0.21 7.78
N LYS A 106 20.63 -0.13 6.93
CA LYS A 106 20.67 -0.88 5.66
C LYS A 106 20.59 -2.39 5.87
N GLN A 107 21.25 -2.89 6.92
CA GLN A 107 21.25 -4.33 7.25
C GLN A 107 19.86 -4.79 7.64
N PHE A 108 19.17 -4.01 8.47
CA PHE A 108 17.80 -4.29 8.88
C PHE A 108 16.87 -4.40 7.67
N LEU A 109 16.91 -3.43 6.76
CA LEU A 109 16.07 -3.46 5.56
C LEU A 109 16.39 -4.68 4.69
N LYS A 110 17.65 -5.11 4.62
CA LYS A 110 18.06 -6.30 3.87
C LYS A 110 17.56 -7.61 4.47
N GLU A 111 17.51 -7.71 5.80
CA GLU A 111 17.17 -8.95 6.52
C GLU A 111 15.68 -9.07 6.86
N HIS A 112 14.99 -7.94 6.98
CA HIS A 112 13.65 -7.84 7.56
C HIS A 112 12.71 -6.95 6.74
N SER A 113 12.84 -7.02 5.42
CA SER A 113 11.90 -6.46 4.45
C SER A 113 11.43 -7.55 3.50
N PHE A 114 10.33 -7.30 2.79
CA PHE A 114 9.99 -8.05 1.59
C PHE A 114 11.14 -7.95 0.57
N ASN A 115 11.25 -8.93 -0.32
CA ASN A 115 12.37 -9.01 -1.27
C ASN A 115 11.97 -8.75 -2.73
N THR A 116 10.67 -8.75 -3.05
CA THR A 116 10.21 -8.58 -4.43
C THR A 116 8.97 -7.68 -4.47
N ILE A 117 9.04 -6.61 -5.26
CA ILE A 117 7.88 -5.81 -5.63
C ILE A 117 7.62 -6.01 -7.13
N ILE A 118 6.41 -6.40 -7.49
CA ILE A 118 5.96 -6.53 -8.87
C ILE A 118 4.99 -5.39 -9.16
N LEU A 119 5.33 -4.56 -10.14
CA LEU A 119 4.53 -3.41 -10.55
C LEU A 119 3.59 -3.82 -11.68
N ILE A 120 2.30 -3.61 -11.47
CA ILE A 120 1.24 -3.87 -12.43
C ILE A 120 0.55 -2.55 -12.76
N GLY A 121 0.34 -2.30 -14.06
CA GLY A 121 -0.12 -1.01 -14.53
C GLY A 121 -1.56 -0.66 -14.15
N GLU A 122 -2.45 -1.64 -14.22
CA GLU A 122 -3.91 -1.45 -14.08
C GLU A 122 -4.48 -2.21 -12.86
N PRO A 123 -5.68 -1.86 -12.38
CA PRO A 123 -6.32 -2.57 -11.28
C PRO A 123 -6.65 -4.02 -11.64
N ALA A 124 -6.62 -4.87 -10.62
CA ALA A 124 -7.27 -6.18 -10.66
C ALA A 124 -8.60 -6.12 -9.91
N PHE A 125 -9.56 -6.95 -10.31
CA PHE A 125 -10.86 -7.04 -9.68
C PHE A 125 -11.11 -8.48 -9.25
N ASN A 126 -11.57 -8.66 -8.02
CA ASN A 126 -11.99 -9.98 -7.56
C ASN A 126 -13.34 -10.38 -8.22
N PRO A 127 -13.79 -11.64 -8.07
CA PRO A 127 -15.07 -12.09 -8.63
C PRO A 127 -16.30 -11.33 -8.12
N THR A 128 -16.20 -10.63 -6.98
CA THR A 128 -17.29 -9.80 -6.44
C THR A 128 -17.27 -8.37 -6.99
N GLY A 129 -16.35 -8.05 -7.91
CA GLY A 129 -16.19 -6.72 -8.52
C GLY A 129 -15.47 -5.71 -7.63
N ALA A 130 -14.97 -6.12 -6.46
CA ALA A 130 -14.15 -5.25 -5.62
C ALA A 130 -12.77 -5.07 -6.25
N LYS A 131 -12.37 -3.81 -6.40
CA LYS A 131 -11.04 -3.42 -6.84
C LYS A 131 -10.00 -3.88 -5.83
N LEU A 132 -8.94 -4.51 -6.32
CA LEU A 132 -7.77 -4.91 -5.56
C LEU A 132 -6.70 -3.84 -5.75
N VAL A 133 -6.06 -3.43 -4.66
CA VAL A 133 -4.98 -2.43 -4.65
C VAL A 133 -3.58 -3.07 -4.56
N GLY A 134 -3.53 -4.35 -4.18
CA GLY A 134 -2.32 -5.16 -4.20
C GLY A 134 -2.61 -6.63 -3.88
N PHE A 135 -1.64 -7.49 -4.13
CA PHE A 135 -1.62 -8.87 -3.63
C PHE A 135 -0.32 -9.11 -2.87
N ALA A 136 -0.39 -9.76 -1.72
CA ALA A 136 0.79 -10.32 -1.08
C ALA A 136 0.81 -11.83 -1.31
N SER A 137 1.92 -12.32 -1.85
CA SER A 137 2.16 -13.76 -1.96
C SER A 137 3.21 -14.17 -0.95
N ALA A 138 2.76 -14.91 0.07
CA ALA A 138 3.61 -15.63 1.02
C ALA A 138 4.75 -14.78 1.65
N GLY A 139 4.43 -13.56 2.10
CA GLY A 139 5.23 -12.79 3.06
C GLY A 139 6.50 -12.11 2.54
N ILE A 140 6.89 -12.30 1.27
CA ILE A 140 8.12 -11.69 0.72
C ILE A 140 7.94 -11.05 -0.67
N LYS A 141 6.81 -11.29 -1.32
CA LYS A 141 6.50 -10.78 -2.66
C LYS A 141 5.20 -9.99 -2.64
N ILE A 142 5.27 -8.77 -3.17
CA ILE A 142 4.15 -7.82 -3.23
C ILE A 142 3.85 -7.51 -4.69
N HIS A 143 2.62 -7.72 -5.12
CA HIS A 143 2.08 -7.16 -6.35
C HIS A 143 1.41 -5.84 -6.01
N LEU A 144 1.96 -4.74 -6.53
CA LEU A 144 1.33 -3.43 -6.45
C LEU A 144 0.60 -3.14 -7.75
N LEU A 145 -0.68 -2.78 -7.64
CA LEU A 145 -1.58 -2.54 -8.76
C LEU A 145 -1.69 -1.03 -9.04
N GLU A 146 -2.27 -0.68 -10.19
CA GLU A 146 -2.54 0.70 -10.59
C GLU A 146 -1.33 1.63 -10.74
N ILE A 147 -0.14 1.07 -10.98
CA ILE A 147 1.08 1.88 -11.08
C ILE A 147 0.99 2.90 -12.21
N ASN A 148 0.21 2.64 -13.28
CA ASN A 148 0.00 3.61 -14.36
C ASN A 148 -0.74 4.88 -13.92
N HIS A 149 -1.46 4.82 -12.79
CA HIS A 149 -2.23 5.92 -12.21
C HIS A 149 -1.47 6.67 -11.11
N THR A 150 -0.19 6.36 -10.90
CA THR A 150 0.64 6.98 -9.87
C THR A 150 0.58 8.50 -9.94
N GLN A 151 0.27 9.11 -8.80
CA GLN A 151 0.26 10.55 -8.58
C GLN A 151 1.44 10.93 -7.65
N PRO A 152 2.67 11.10 -8.19
CA PRO A 152 3.90 11.17 -7.38
C PRO A 152 3.98 12.42 -6.48
N ASN A 153 3.11 13.41 -6.68
CA ASN A 153 3.07 14.66 -5.91
C ASN A 153 1.80 14.79 -5.05
N ASN A 154 0.99 13.73 -4.94
CA ASN A 154 -0.21 13.69 -4.12
C ASN A 154 0.01 12.72 -2.96
N ILE A 155 0.33 13.24 -1.78
CA ILE A 155 0.69 12.39 -0.64
C ILE A 155 -0.48 11.53 -0.15
N TYR A 156 -1.72 12.02 -0.27
CA TYR A 156 -2.91 11.25 0.11
C TYR A 156 -3.13 10.07 -0.85
N TRP A 157 -2.99 10.30 -2.15
CA TRP A 157 -3.06 9.22 -3.14
C TRP A 157 -1.94 8.20 -2.91
N LEU A 158 -0.69 8.65 -2.70
CA LEU A 158 0.45 7.77 -2.45
C LEU A 158 0.27 6.93 -1.19
N ASN A 159 -0.20 7.55 -0.09
CA ASN A 159 -0.46 6.83 1.15
C ASN A 159 -1.50 5.73 0.95
N ASP A 160 -2.64 6.06 0.37
CA ASP A 160 -3.78 5.16 0.29
C ASP A 160 -3.64 4.06 -0.77
N ASN A 161 -2.88 4.30 -1.84
CA ASN A 161 -2.77 3.35 -2.96
C ASN A 161 -1.43 2.60 -3.01
N ILE A 162 -0.40 3.07 -2.31
CA ILE A 162 0.95 2.46 -2.36
C ILE A 162 1.52 2.24 -0.96
N LEU A 163 1.67 3.31 -0.17
CA LEU A 163 2.54 3.25 1.02
C LEU A 163 1.92 2.46 2.16
N VAL A 164 0.60 2.54 2.38
CA VAL A 164 -0.07 1.71 3.39
C VAL A 164 0.17 0.23 3.11
N THR A 165 0.04 -0.22 1.86
CA THR A 165 0.33 -1.61 1.48
C THR A 165 1.79 -1.95 1.74
N LEU A 166 2.73 -1.09 1.36
CA LEU A 166 4.15 -1.34 1.64
C LEU A 166 4.46 -1.44 3.14
N TYR A 167 3.91 -0.55 3.97
CA TYR A 167 4.11 -0.58 5.42
C TYR A 167 3.46 -1.83 6.06
N HIS A 168 2.27 -2.19 5.59
CA HIS A 168 1.52 -3.37 6.00
C HIS A 168 2.33 -4.66 5.73
N GLU A 169 2.76 -4.85 4.47
CA GLU A 169 3.51 -6.04 4.06
C GLU A 169 4.89 -6.11 4.71
N ASN A 170 5.54 -4.97 4.91
CA ASN A 170 6.82 -4.94 5.62
C ASN A 170 6.66 -5.38 7.07
N ALA A 171 5.60 -4.92 7.74
CA ALA A 171 5.31 -5.32 9.12
C ALA A 171 4.97 -6.81 9.25
N HIS A 172 4.40 -7.43 8.21
CA HIS A 172 4.24 -8.89 8.17
C HIS A 172 5.58 -9.63 8.31
N THR A 173 6.62 -9.15 7.61
CA THR A 173 7.94 -9.80 7.68
C THR A 173 8.54 -9.80 9.09
N TRP A 174 8.19 -8.79 9.90
CA TRP A 174 8.70 -8.66 11.27
C TRP A 174 8.07 -9.69 12.18
N HIS A 175 6.74 -9.74 12.25
CA HIS A 175 6.10 -10.69 13.17
C HIS A 175 6.28 -12.14 12.75
N GLN A 176 6.44 -12.41 11.45
CA GLN A 176 6.78 -13.73 10.94
C GLN A 176 8.21 -14.15 11.33
N ALA A 177 9.15 -13.20 11.42
CA ALA A 177 10.50 -13.46 11.90
C ALA A 177 10.58 -13.59 13.43
N LYS A 178 9.79 -12.81 14.16
CA LYS A 178 9.72 -12.83 15.63
C LYS A 178 8.30 -12.54 16.11
N LEU A 179 7.63 -13.53 16.67
CA LEU A 179 6.21 -13.41 17.04
C LEU A 179 5.98 -12.29 18.08
N TYR A 180 4.94 -11.48 17.86
CA TYR A 180 4.44 -10.57 18.90
C TYR A 180 3.66 -11.35 19.99
N PRO A 181 3.46 -10.77 21.19
CA PRO A 181 2.78 -11.46 22.28
C PRO A 181 1.34 -11.88 21.96
N THR A 182 0.94 -13.10 22.35
CA THR A 182 -0.43 -13.63 22.13
C THR A 182 -1.52 -12.83 22.85
N ASP A 183 -1.16 -12.00 23.82
CA ASP A 183 -2.09 -11.06 24.47
C ASP A 183 -2.70 -10.06 23.47
N TYR A 184 -2.03 -9.75 22.36
CA TYR A 184 -2.60 -8.92 21.30
C TYR A 184 -3.86 -9.56 20.69
N GLU A 185 -3.79 -10.85 20.35
CA GLU A 185 -4.92 -11.60 19.79
C GLU A 185 -6.10 -11.63 20.77
N ARG A 186 -5.82 -11.83 22.06
CA ARG A 186 -6.83 -11.99 23.11
C ARG A 186 -7.74 -10.76 23.27
N ILE A 187 -7.27 -9.55 22.95
CA ILE A 187 -8.03 -8.31 23.11
C ILE A 187 -9.33 -8.30 22.28
N SER A 188 -9.29 -8.86 21.07
CA SER A 188 -10.44 -8.91 20.15
C SER A 188 -10.76 -10.33 19.66
N ALA A 189 -10.33 -11.37 20.39
CA ALA A 189 -10.42 -12.77 19.96
C ALA A 189 -11.82 -13.20 19.51
N THR A 190 -12.88 -12.72 20.19
CA THR A 190 -14.28 -13.05 19.89
C THR A 190 -14.85 -12.30 18.69
N ASP A 191 -14.14 -11.29 18.17
CA ASP A 191 -14.64 -10.38 17.13
C ASP A 191 -13.94 -10.53 15.79
N TYR A 192 -12.89 -11.35 15.67
CA TYR A 192 -12.31 -11.69 14.36
C TYR A 192 -13.34 -12.39 13.46
N LYS A 193 -13.37 -11.99 12.19
CA LYS A 193 -14.36 -12.37 11.17
C LYS A 193 -13.77 -13.22 10.05
N ARG A 194 -12.44 -13.34 9.94
CA ARG A 194 -11.75 -14.07 8.86
C ARG A 194 -12.28 -13.59 7.50
N ASP A 195 -12.54 -14.50 6.57
CA ASP A 195 -13.04 -14.19 5.22
C ASP A 195 -14.37 -13.43 5.21
N SER A 196 -15.12 -13.43 6.31
CA SER A 196 -16.41 -12.73 6.40
C SER A 196 -16.29 -11.23 6.68
N TRP A 197 -15.08 -10.68 6.87
CA TRP A 197 -14.88 -9.28 7.26
C TRP A 197 -15.62 -8.27 6.35
N VAL A 198 -15.68 -8.52 5.04
CA VAL A 198 -16.34 -7.62 4.05
C VAL A 198 -17.84 -7.49 4.34
N ASN A 199 -18.47 -8.59 4.78
CA ASN A 199 -19.92 -8.68 4.95
C ASN A 199 -20.35 -8.61 6.42
N ALA A 200 -19.42 -8.79 7.36
CA ALA A 200 -19.69 -8.77 8.80
C ALA A 200 -19.91 -7.35 9.35
N TRP A 201 -19.47 -6.33 8.61
CA TRP A 201 -19.53 -4.94 9.02
C TRP A 201 -20.39 -4.12 8.06
N ASN A 202 -21.01 -3.06 8.58
CA ASN A 202 -21.59 -2.03 7.73
C ASN A 202 -20.52 -0.97 7.47
N LEU A 203 -19.88 -1.08 6.30
CA LEU A 203 -18.78 -0.22 5.89
C LEU A 203 -19.14 1.27 5.84
N ASN A 204 -20.44 1.62 5.74
CA ASN A 204 -20.90 3.01 5.80
C ASN A 204 -20.94 3.60 7.22
N THR A 205 -20.84 2.76 8.25
CA THR A 205 -21.02 3.17 9.67
C THR A 205 -19.76 3.00 10.52
N SER A 206 -18.68 2.44 9.97
CA SER A 206 -17.46 2.09 10.73
C SER A 206 -17.74 1.26 12.00
N ASN A 207 -18.78 0.42 12.01
CA ASN A 207 -19.20 -0.34 13.20
C ASN A 207 -18.21 -1.44 13.66
N PHE A 208 -17.08 -1.60 12.96
CA PHE A 208 -15.91 -2.36 13.40
C PHE A 208 -15.08 -1.64 14.48
N LEU A 209 -15.16 -0.30 14.57
CA LEU A 209 -14.42 0.49 15.56
C LEU A 209 -14.79 0.11 17.01
N PRO A 210 -16.08 0.00 17.40
CA PRO A 210 -16.47 -0.50 18.72
C PRO A 210 -15.97 -1.91 19.05
N ALA A 211 -15.61 -2.73 18.05
CA ALA A 211 -15.02 -4.05 18.24
C ALA A 211 -13.50 -3.99 18.54
N GLY A 212 -12.90 -2.81 18.42
CA GLY A 212 -11.47 -2.58 18.62
C GLY A 212 -10.62 -2.76 17.36
N PHE A 213 -11.20 -2.61 16.17
CA PHE A 213 -10.50 -2.70 14.89
C PHE A 213 -10.38 -1.32 14.23
N MET A 214 -9.19 -0.95 13.73
CA MET A 214 -8.99 0.37 13.11
C MET A 214 -9.58 0.47 11.70
N THR A 215 -9.55 -0.65 10.96
CA THR A 215 -10.25 -0.84 9.68
C THR A 215 -11.14 -2.08 9.74
N ALA A 216 -12.07 -2.23 8.79
CA ALA A 216 -12.84 -3.46 8.67
C ALA A 216 -11.93 -4.68 8.41
N TYR A 217 -10.86 -4.48 7.63
CA TYR A 217 -9.91 -5.54 7.28
C TYR A 217 -9.08 -6.03 8.48
N SER A 218 -8.78 -5.15 9.44
CA SER A 218 -8.18 -5.56 10.73
C SER A 218 -8.96 -6.66 11.45
N SER A 219 -10.25 -6.85 11.16
CA SER A 219 -11.03 -7.94 11.73
C SER A 219 -10.76 -9.31 11.11
N PHE A 220 -9.94 -9.43 10.07
CA PHE A 220 -9.67 -10.72 9.44
C PHE A 220 -9.04 -11.70 10.44
N ASN A 221 -7.90 -11.35 11.01
CA ASN A 221 -7.23 -12.09 12.08
C ASN A 221 -6.29 -11.15 12.86
N SER A 222 -5.61 -11.65 13.90
CA SER A 222 -4.71 -10.84 14.72
C SER A 222 -3.46 -10.34 14.00
N ASP A 223 -2.96 -11.07 13.01
CA ASP A 223 -1.79 -10.68 12.23
C ASP A 223 -2.13 -9.49 11.31
N GLU A 224 -3.25 -9.57 10.59
CA GLU A 224 -3.78 -8.48 9.75
C GLU A 224 -4.14 -7.26 10.60
N ASP A 225 -4.75 -7.48 11.78
CA ASP A 225 -5.04 -6.42 12.74
C ASP A 225 -3.77 -5.68 13.17
N PHE A 226 -2.73 -6.42 13.54
CA PHE A 226 -1.45 -5.87 13.96
C PHE A 226 -0.83 -5.02 12.86
N VAL A 227 -0.70 -5.55 11.64
CA VAL A 227 -0.01 -4.82 10.57
C VAL A 227 -0.85 -3.68 9.99
N GLU A 228 -2.19 -3.81 9.93
CA GLU A 228 -3.08 -2.71 9.55
C GLU A 228 -2.99 -1.58 10.55
N MET A 229 -3.07 -1.88 11.85
CA MET A 229 -2.97 -0.84 12.89
C MET A 229 -1.65 -0.07 12.78
N LEU A 230 -0.54 -0.76 12.52
CA LEU A 230 0.77 -0.14 12.30
C LEU A 230 0.75 0.77 11.06
N ALA A 231 0.30 0.25 9.92
CA ALA A 231 0.30 0.97 8.66
C ALA A 231 -0.60 2.21 8.72
N ARG A 232 -1.82 2.10 9.30
CA ARG A 232 -2.73 3.23 9.51
C ARG A 232 -2.15 4.25 10.47
N TYR A 233 -1.48 3.82 11.54
CA TYR A 233 -0.85 4.73 12.50
C TYR A 233 0.21 5.62 11.84
N ILE A 234 1.00 5.07 10.92
CA ILE A 234 2.02 5.82 10.16
C ILE A 234 1.37 6.91 9.31
N VAL A 235 0.29 6.60 8.57
CA VAL A 235 -0.26 7.53 7.57
C VAL A 235 -1.34 8.47 8.11
N TYR A 236 -2.11 8.07 9.13
CA TYR A 236 -3.12 8.92 9.74
C TYR A 236 -2.48 10.12 10.42
N TYR A 237 -3.18 11.25 10.43
CA TYR A 237 -2.86 12.33 11.33
C TYR A 237 -3.06 11.88 12.78
N ASN A 238 -2.24 12.38 13.69
CA ASN A 238 -2.33 12.06 15.11
C ASN A 238 -2.34 13.38 15.87
N ALA A 239 -3.51 13.79 16.36
CA ALA A 239 -3.66 15.07 17.04
C ALA A 239 -2.74 15.14 18.27
N THR A 240 -2.61 14.05 19.04
CA THR A 240 -1.74 14.03 20.22
C THR A 240 -0.29 14.37 19.88
N LEU A 241 0.21 13.93 18.72
CA LEU A 241 1.59 14.16 18.28
C LEU A 241 1.76 15.41 17.41
N ASP A 242 0.75 15.78 16.61
CA ASP A 242 0.92 16.70 15.49
C ASP A 242 0.34 18.10 15.75
N CYS A 243 -0.71 18.23 16.56
CA CYS A 243 -1.50 19.46 16.58
C CYS A 243 -1.02 20.51 17.59
N GLY A 244 -0.32 20.10 18.66
CA GLY A 244 0.01 20.99 19.78
C GLY A 244 -1.23 21.59 20.48
N CYS A 245 -2.37 20.91 20.37
CA CYS A 245 -3.70 21.42 20.75
C CYS A 245 -4.29 20.73 21.99
N ALA A 246 -3.51 19.93 22.72
CA ALA A 246 -3.95 19.30 23.96
C ALA A 246 -4.24 20.35 25.04
N THR A 247 -5.35 20.18 25.78
CA THR A 247 -5.75 21.09 26.86
C THR A 247 -6.53 20.37 27.96
N SER A 248 -6.27 20.74 29.22
CA SER A 248 -7.06 20.34 30.38
C SER A 248 -8.20 21.30 30.70
N ASP A 249 -8.30 22.44 29.99
CA ASP A 249 -9.39 23.40 30.17
C ASP A 249 -10.65 22.89 29.45
N GLU A 250 -11.57 22.30 30.22
CA GLU A 250 -12.80 21.74 29.68
C GLU A 250 -13.68 22.79 28.98
N THR A 251 -13.55 24.07 29.32
CA THR A 251 -14.32 25.14 28.64
C THR A 251 -13.93 25.31 27.18
N ARG A 252 -12.74 24.82 26.79
CA ARG A 252 -12.22 24.84 25.41
C ARG A 252 -12.43 23.52 24.67
N TRP A 253 -13.07 22.53 25.29
CA TRP A 253 -13.40 21.29 24.60
C TRP A 253 -14.56 21.49 23.63
N GLY A 254 -14.48 20.80 22.49
CA GLY A 254 -15.48 20.90 21.42
C GLY A 254 -16.90 20.58 21.90
N LYS A 255 -17.08 19.53 22.71
CA LYS A 255 -18.39 19.14 23.28
C LYS A 255 -19.06 20.19 24.17
N ASN A 256 -18.27 21.10 24.75
CA ASN A 256 -18.76 22.13 25.66
C ASN A 256 -19.07 23.46 24.94
N GLN A 257 -18.84 23.52 23.62
CA GLN A 257 -19.20 24.69 22.82
C GLN A 257 -20.69 24.72 22.49
N THR A 258 -21.24 25.93 22.36
CA THR A 258 -22.62 26.14 21.91
C THR A 258 -22.82 25.70 20.46
N ASN A 259 -21.78 25.84 19.63
CA ASN A 259 -21.80 25.38 18.25
C ASN A 259 -21.53 23.86 18.17
N THR A 260 -22.57 23.12 17.79
CA THR A 260 -22.57 21.66 17.72
C THR A 260 -21.60 21.09 16.68
N GLN A 261 -21.11 21.91 15.73
CA GLN A 261 -20.11 21.45 14.75
C GLN A 261 -18.80 20.98 15.42
N TYR A 262 -18.49 21.51 16.61
CA TYR A 262 -17.28 21.14 17.36
C TYR A 262 -17.47 19.89 18.22
N HIS A 263 -18.70 19.39 18.38
CA HIS A 263 -18.99 18.25 19.26
C HIS A 263 -18.35 16.95 18.77
N SER A 264 -17.93 16.88 17.51
CA SER A 264 -17.18 15.77 16.93
C SER A 264 -15.70 15.75 17.37
N ILE A 265 -15.12 16.88 17.77
CA ILE A 265 -13.71 16.97 18.20
C ILE A 265 -13.49 16.14 19.47
N PRO A 266 -12.47 15.28 19.55
CA PRO A 266 -12.18 14.48 20.74
C PRO A 266 -11.98 15.35 22.00
N ASP A 267 -12.39 14.81 23.14
CA ASP A 267 -12.19 15.47 24.43
C ASP A 267 -10.70 15.57 24.75
N GLY A 268 -10.29 16.60 25.50
CA GLY A 268 -8.88 16.85 25.81
C GLY A 268 -8.15 17.72 24.79
N PHE A 269 -8.84 18.20 23.75
CA PHE A 269 -8.29 19.10 22.74
C PHE A 269 -9.01 20.45 22.71
N ASP A 270 -8.22 21.49 22.49
CA ASP A 270 -8.67 22.85 22.26
C ASP A 270 -9.37 22.94 20.91
N TYR A 271 -10.66 23.28 20.90
CA TYR A 271 -11.48 23.24 19.70
C TYR A 271 -11.00 24.21 18.60
N GLU A 272 -10.41 25.36 18.96
CA GLU A 272 -9.92 26.36 18.00
C GLU A 272 -8.64 25.87 17.35
N LEU A 273 -7.64 25.51 18.17
CA LEU A 273 -6.35 25.03 17.68
C LEU A 273 -6.52 23.73 16.86
N TYR A 274 -7.40 22.84 17.29
CA TYR A 274 -7.70 21.61 16.57
C TYR A 274 -8.34 21.89 15.20
N THR A 275 -9.28 22.83 15.13
CA THR A 275 -9.94 23.23 13.88
C THR A 275 -8.94 23.89 12.93
N GLU A 276 -8.09 24.80 13.42
CA GLU A 276 -7.02 25.43 12.64
C GLU A 276 -6.03 24.40 12.10
N TRP A 277 -5.61 23.44 12.93
CA TRP A 277 -4.73 22.35 12.52
C TRP A 277 -5.34 21.49 11.42
N LYS A 278 -6.62 21.10 11.52
CA LYS A 278 -7.31 20.32 10.47
C LYS A 278 -7.47 21.10 9.17
N ASN A 279 -7.72 22.40 9.24
CA ASN A 279 -7.85 23.23 8.03
C ASN A 279 -6.58 23.22 7.18
N LYS A 280 -5.41 23.02 7.79
CA LYS A 280 -4.12 22.92 7.10
C LYS A 280 -3.93 21.64 6.29
N PHE A 281 -4.77 20.61 6.46
CA PHE A 281 -4.63 19.35 5.71
C PHE A 281 -4.70 19.56 4.19
N TRP A 282 -5.45 20.57 3.74
CA TRP A 282 -5.55 20.98 2.34
C TRP A 282 -4.24 21.53 1.76
N ASN A 283 -3.30 21.98 2.59
CA ASN A 283 -1.97 22.40 2.13
C ASN A 283 -1.19 21.24 1.51
N TYR A 284 -1.53 20.00 1.90
CA TYR A 284 -0.93 18.77 1.35
C TYR A 284 -1.67 18.17 0.15
N GLY A 285 -2.75 18.82 -0.31
CA GLY A 285 -3.49 18.43 -1.49
C GLY A 285 -4.98 18.19 -1.24
N ASN A 286 -5.68 17.70 -2.26
CA ASN A 286 -7.09 17.38 -2.16
C ASN A 286 -7.30 16.20 -1.20
N LEU A 287 -8.22 16.36 -0.24
CA LEU A 287 -8.57 15.32 0.74
C LEU A 287 -9.47 14.23 0.14
N TYR A 288 -9.97 14.43 -1.07
CA TYR A 288 -10.88 13.53 -1.77
C TYR A 288 -10.29 13.11 -3.11
N ASN A 289 -10.58 11.87 -3.50
CA ASN A 289 -10.26 11.36 -4.83
C ASN A 289 -11.28 11.85 -5.89
N ASP A 290 -11.08 11.45 -7.14
CA ASP A 290 -11.92 11.85 -8.27
C ASP A 290 -13.38 11.35 -8.16
N GLN A 291 -13.65 10.39 -7.28
CA GLN A 291 -14.98 9.88 -6.95
C GLN A 291 -15.59 10.54 -5.70
N SER A 292 -15.00 11.64 -5.21
CA SER A 292 -15.41 12.35 -3.99
C SER A 292 -15.36 11.48 -2.72
N VAL A 293 -14.55 10.42 -2.72
CA VAL A 293 -14.29 9.60 -1.53
C VAL A 293 -13.08 10.20 -0.82
N GLN A 294 -13.22 10.43 0.48
CA GLN A 294 -12.15 10.96 1.31
C GLN A 294 -11.01 9.95 1.39
N TYR A 295 -9.77 10.41 1.24
CA TYR A 295 -8.59 9.59 1.51
C TYR A 295 -8.50 9.25 3.00
N GLU A 296 -8.33 7.98 3.32
CA GLU A 296 -8.24 7.53 4.71
C GLU A 296 -7.00 8.08 5.40
N SER A 297 -5.90 8.30 4.68
CA SER A 297 -4.71 8.96 5.26
C SER A 297 -4.95 10.41 5.72
N SER A 298 -6.10 11.00 5.39
CA SER A 298 -6.54 12.28 5.96
C SER A 298 -7.28 12.15 7.30
N TYR A 299 -7.57 10.93 7.76
CA TYR A 299 -8.21 10.70 9.05
C TYR A 299 -7.30 11.08 10.21
N VAL A 300 -7.93 11.47 11.32
CA VAL A 300 -7.26 11.73 12.59
C VAL A 300 -7.45 10.55 13.52
N TRP A 301 -6.35 9.99 14.02
CA TRP A 301 -6.34 8.83 14.92
C TRP A 301 -7.31 8.99 16.11
N GLU A 302 -7.30 10.15 16.75
CA GLU A 302 -8.14 10.47 17.90
C GLU A 302 -9.63 10.57 17.55
N GLU A 303 -10.00 10.94 16.32
CA GLU A 303 -11.39 10.89 15.86
C GLU A 303 -11.86 9.44 15.71
N ARG A 304 -10.98 8.56 15.22
CA ARG A 304 -11.24 7.12 15.17
C ARG A 304 -11.39 6.54 16.58
N LEU A 305 -10.53 6.93 17.52
CA LEU A 305 -10.63 6.54 18.92
C LEU A 305 -11.94 7.03 19.55
N LYS A 306 -12.35 8.29 19.32
CA LYS A 306 -13.63 8.82 19.80
C LYS A 306 -14.82 8.00 19.25
N ALA A 307 -14.81 7.69 17.96
CA ALA A 307 -15.85 6.86 17.35
C ALA A 307 -15.83 5.40 17.85
N ALA A 308 -14.68 4.91 18.30
CA ALA A 308 -14.51 3.62 18.94
C ALA A 308 -14.86 3.62 20.44
N ASP A 309 -15.13 4.77 21.06
CA ASP A 309 -15.32 4.90 22.51
C ASP A 309 -16.71 4.49 22.99
N THR A 310 -17.12 3.32 22.53
CA THR A 310 -18.33 2.61 22.94
C THR A 310 -18.06 1.12 22.90
N LYS A 311 -18.86 0.36 23.64
CA LYS A 311 -18.78 -1.10 23.64
C LYS A 311 -19.56 -1.64 22.46
N ILE A 312 -19.01 -2.62 21.75
CA ILE A 312 -19.76 -3.32 20.69
C ILE A 312 -20.97 -4.10 21.25
N ARG A 313 -20.89 -4.57 22.51
CA ARG A 313 -21.98 -5.23 23.24
C ARG A 313 -21.93 -4.79 24.70
N GLU A 314 -23.07 -4.70 25.37
CA GLU A 314 -23.15 -4.30 26.78
C GLU A 314 -22.33 -5.22 27.71
N THR A 315 -22.19 -6.50 27.33
CA THR A 315 -21.42 -7.51 28.08
C THR A 315 -19.91 -7.36 27.95
N GLU A 316 -19.41 -6.53 27.03
CA GLU A 316 -17.97 -6.32 26.88
C GLU A 316 -17.39 -5.61 28.10
N THR A 317 -16.16 -5.96 28.46
CA THR A 317 -15.44 -5.24 29.51
C THR A 317 -14.98 -3.87 29.00
N TYR A 318 -14.43 -3.82 27.79
CA TYR A 318 -13.76 -2.65 27.22
C TYR A 318 -14.53 -2.03 26.05
N THR A 319 -14.44 -0.71 25.91
CA THR A 319 -14.83 -0.02 24.66
C THR A 319 -13.86 -0.36 23.53
N GLY A 320 -14.25 -0.12 22.28
CA GLY A 320 -13.37 -0.25 21.13
C GLY A 320 -12.09 0.59 21.27
N LYS A 321 -12.21 1.82 21.78
CA LYS A 321 -11.08 2.70 22.10
C LYS A 321 -10.09 2.05 23.04
N GLN A 322 -10.56 1.53 24.17
CA GLN A 322 -9.72 0.86 25.16
C GLN A 322 -9.01 -0.38 24.58
N LYS A 323 -9.69 -1.12 23.69
CA LYS A 323 -9.08 -2.25 22.96
C LYS A 323 -7.96 -1.78 22.02
N ILE A 324 -8.20 -0.73 21.24
CA ILE A 324 -7.20 -0.15 20.31
C ILE A 324 -5.99 0.39 21.08
N GLU A 325 -6.21 1.07 22.21
CA GLU A 325 -5.12 1.59 23.06
C GLU A 325 -4.27 0.45 23.67
N GLN A 326 -4.89 -0.63 24.13
CA GLN A 326 -4.17 -1.82 24.61
C GLN A 326 -3.32 -2.46 23.49
N LYS A 327 -3.88 -2.61 22.28
CA LYS A 327 -3.17 -3.11 21.10
C LYS A 327 -1.98 -2.23 20.73
N MET A 328 -2.16 -0.91 20.68
CA MET A 328 -1.08 0.04 20.41
C MET A 328 0.04 -0.04 21.45
N ALA A 329 -0.30 -0.22 22.73
CA ALA A 329 0.71 -0.37 23.79
C ALA A 329 1.56 -1.64 23.60
N ILE A 330 0.91 -2.78 23.29
CA ILE A 330 1.61 -4.03 22.99
C ILE A 330 2.50 -3.87 21.75
N MET A 331 1.96 -3.28 20.68
CA MET A 331 2.68 -3.07 19.43
C MET A 331 3.91 -2.19 19.60
N LYS A 332 3.78 -1.01 20.22
CA LYS A 332 4.90 -0.09 20.44
C LYS A 332 5.98 -0.75 21.30
N LYS A 333 5.58 -1.48 22.34
CA LYS A 333 6.51 -2.22 23.20
C LYS A 333 7.25 -3.31 22.41
N TYR A 334 6.54 -4.12 21.65
CA TYR A 334 7.13 -5.16 20.80
C TYR A 334 8.11 -4.58 19.77
N LEU A 335 7.74 -3.53 19.05
CA LEU A 335 8.62 -2.88 18.07
C LEU A 335 9.89 -2.34 18.71
N LEU A 336 9.78 -1.74 19.89
CA LEU A 336 10.93 -1.20 20.61
C LEU A 336 11.84 -2.29 21.17
N GLU A 337 11.27 -3.28 21.87
CA GLU A 337 12.06 -4.32 22.55
C GLU A 337 12.66 -5.33 21.57
N GLU A 338 11.93 -5.68 20.53
CA GLU A 338 12.32 -6.77 19.63
C GLU A 338 13.08 -6.30 18.40
N TRP A 339 12.82 -5.06 17.95
CA TRP A 339 13.38 -4.51 16.72
C TRP A 339 14.13 -3.19 16.91
N ASN A 340 14.12 -2.62 18.12
CA ASN A 340 14.64 -1.27 18.38
C ASN A 340 14.02 -0.21 17.47
N ILE A 341 12.73 -0.37 17.14
CA ILE A 341 11.96 0.56 16.33
C ILE A 341 11.05 1.37 17.24
N ASN A 342 11.30 2.67 17.34
CA ASN A 342 10.32 3.61 17.88
C ASN A 342 9.34 3.99 16.77
N LEU A 343 8.08 3.53 16.89
CA LEU A 343 7.04 3.76 15.88
C LEU A 343 6.71 5.25 15.71
N ASP A 344 6.80 6.05 16.77
CA ASP A 344 6.51 7.50 16.69
C ASP A 344 7.62 8.23 15.92
N GLU A 345 8.88 7.83 16.13
CA GLU A 345 10.01 8.37 15.38
C GLU A 345 9.97 7.93 13.91
N LEU A 346 9.62 6.67 13.63
CA LEU A 346 9.44 6.19 12.26
C LEU A 346 8.36 6.98 11.53
N ARG A 347 7.20 7.15 12.18
CA ARG A 347 6.12 7.97 11.66
C ARG A 347 6.58 9.41 11.41
N ALA A 348 7.25 10.04 12.39
CA ALA A 348 7.72 11.42 12.27
C ALA A 348 8.72 11.57 11.12
N GLU A 349 9.66 10.62 10.96
CA GLU A 349 10.64 10.63 9.88
C GLU A 349 9.98 10.50 8.50
N ILE A 350 9.02 9.58 8.34
CA ILE A 350 8.26 9.44 7.09
C ILE A 350 7.50 10.74 6.79
N ARG A 351 6.77 11.29 7.76
CA ARG A 351 5.94 12.48 7.56
C ARG A 351 6.75 13.76 7.35
N SER A 352 7.97 13.84 7.87
CA SER A 352 8.90 14.96 7.62
C SER A 352 9.23 15.16 6.14
N ARG A 353 9.00 14.13 5.32
CA ARG A 353 9.28 14.12 3.88
C ARG A 353 8.11 14.62 3.03
N TYR A 354 6.89 14.65 3.59
CA TYR A 354 5.67 15.04 2.88
C TYR A 354 5.75 16.44 2.25
N PRO A 355 6.35 17.47 2.91
CA PRO A 355 6.48 18.78 2.30
C PRO A 355 7.18 18.79 0.94
N TYR A 356 8.19 17.94 0.78
CA TYR A 356 8.98 17.86 -0.44
C TYR A 356 8.29 17.04 -1.54
N VAL A 357 7.30 16.22 -1.18
CA VAL A 357 6.41 15.54 -2.15
C VAL A 357 5.42 16.55 -2.72
N VAL A 358 4.77 17.32 -1.85
CA VAL A 358 3.72 18.26 -2.26
C VAL A 358 4.30 19.59 -2.75
N GLY A 359 5.52 19.95 -2.35
CA GLY A 359 6.17 21.22 -2.66
C GLY A 359 5.71 22.37 -1.74
N LYS A 360 5.16 22.07 -0.57
CA LYS A 360 4.73 23.04 0.45
C LYS A 360 4.85 22.43 1.85
N ASP A 361 5.24 23.23 2.84
CA ASP A 361 5.18 22.80 4.24
C ASP A 361 3.73 22.75 4.75
N PHE A 362 3.56 22.26 5.98
CA PHE A 362 2.23 22.08 6.57
C PHE A 362 1.50 23.42 6.80
N GLU A 363 2.23 24.52 6.93
CA GLU A 363 1.69 25.88 7.05
C GLU A 363 1.29 26.47 5.68
N GLY A 364 1.65 25.80 4.58
CA GLY A 364 1.32 26.20 3.21
C GLY A 364 2.41 27.02 2.51
N ASN A 365 3.57 27.21 3.14
CA ASN A 365 4.70 27.90 2.53
C ASN A 365 5.35 27.01 1.46
N PRO A 366 5.76 27.55 0.30
CA PRO A 366 6.43 26.77 -0.72
C PRO A 366 7.74 26.13 -0.24
N VAL A 367 7.96 24.88 -0.62
CA VAL A 367 9.19 24.11 -0.38
C VAL A 367 9.66 23.52 -1.70
N GLN A 368 10.98 23.40 -1.90
CA GLN A 368 11.53 22.78 -3.10
C GLN A 368 11.03 21.34 -3.24
N ARG A 369 10.21 21.10 -4.27
CA ARG A 369 9.67 19.77 -4.54
C ARG A 369 10.76 18.84 -5.06
N LYS A 370 10.72 17.57 -4.65
CA LYS A 370 11.52 16.49 -5.23
C LYS A 370 10.93 16.10 -6.59
N ASP A 371 11.79 15.96 -7.60
CA ASP A 371 11.36 15.46 -8.90
C ASP A 371 11.42 13.92 -8.90
N PHE A 372 10.25 13.29 -9.00
CA PHE A 372 10.13 11.84 -9.06
C PHE A 372 10.12 11.31 -10.50
N SER A 373 10.03 12.16 -11.52
CA SER A 373 9.85 11.75 -12.92
C SER A 373 11.15 11.31 -13.61
N VAL A 374 12.29 11.61 -13.01
CA VAL A 374 13.62 11.32 -13.55
C VAL A 374 14.43 10.50 -12.55
N LEU A 375 15.25 9.56 -13.06
CA LEU A 375 16.20 8.86 -12.21
C LEU A 375 17.25 9.86 -11.69
N PRO A 376 17.63 9.81 -10.40
CA PRO A 376 18.75 10.58 -9.90
C PRO A 376 19.99 10.26 -10.72
N ASN A 377 20.73 11.29 -11.13
CA ASN A 377 22.05 11.07 -11.75
C ASN A 377 22.95 10.43 -10.69
N ASN A 378 23.42 9.21 -10.97
CA ASN A 378 24.35 8.45 -10.14
C ASN A 378 25.63 9.25 -9.83
#